data_AF-A0A119DVW8-F1
#
_entry.id   AF-A0A119DVW8-F1
#
_cell.length_a   1.000
_cell.length_b   1.000
_cell.length_c   1.000
_cell.angle_alpha   90.00
_cell.angle_beta   90.00
_cell.angle_gamma   90.00
#
_symmetry.space_group_name_H-M   'P 1'
#
loop_
_entity.id
_entity.type
_entity.pdbx_description
1 polymer ?
#
loop_
_entity_poly.entity_id
_entity_poly.type
_entity_poly.pdbx_seq_one_letter_code
_entity_poly.pdbx_strand_id
1 'polypeptide(L)'
;MKKRFTDEQIIRILREAESRDEQVKDLCKRHNISEQTFYRWRNKFGGMDVADARRLKDLESENERLKRLIAEQLLVIDGLKEFSRKK
;
A
#
# COMPACT_ATOMS: atom_id res chain seq x y z
N MET A 1 5.08 15.28 -6.53
CA MET A 1 6.48 14.79 -6.66
C MET A 1 6.43 13.30 -6.99
N LYS A 2 7.00 12.87 -8.13
CA LYS A 2 6.98 11.45 -8.53
C LYS A 2 7.93 10.67 -7.63
N LYS A 3 7.46 9.58 -6.99
CA LYS A 3 8.35 8.71 -6.21
C LYS A 3 9.42 8.12 -7.14
N ARG A 4 10.69 8.12 -6.71
CA ARG A 4 11.81 7.55 -7.48
C ARG A 4 11.71 6.02 -7.61
N PHE A 5 11.17 5.36 -6.59
CA PHE A 5 10.96 3.90 -6.55
C PHE A 5 9.48 3.59 -6.31
N THR A 6 8.95 2.58 -6.99
CA THR A 6 7.63 1.99 -6.69
C THR A 6 7.73 1.07 -5.49
N ASP A 7 6.60 0.79 -4.85
CA ASP A 7 6.58 -0.09 -3.68
C ASP A 7 7.03 -1.52 -4.08
N GLU A 8 6.71 -1.98 -5.30
CA GLU A 8 7.20 -3.27 -5.82
C GLU A 8 8.72 -3.29 -6.03
N GLN A 9 9.30 -2.18 -6.51
CA GLN A 9 10.75 -2.07 -6.65
C GLN A 9 11.44 -2.10 -5.28
N ILE A 10 10.88 -1.42 -4.29
CA ILE A 10 11.39 -1.41 -2.92
C ILE A 10 11.38 -2.84 -2.35
N ILE A 11 10.26 -3.56 -2.48
CA ILE A 11 10.14 -4.93 -1.97
C ILE A 11 11.14 -5.87 -2.65
N ARG A 12 11.36 -5.74 -3.97
CA ARG A 12 12.38 -6.52 -4.68
C ARG A 12 13.79 -6.28 -4.15
N ILE A 13 14.15 -5.03 -3.87
CA ILE A 13 15.45 -4.67 -3.29
C ILE A 13 15.62 -5.28 -1.88
N LEU A 14 14.56 -5.24 -1.05
CA LEU A 14 14.59 -5.85 0.28
C LEU A 14 14.78 -7.37 0.20
N ARG A 15 14.09 -8.05 -0.72
CA ARG A 15 14.26 -9.49 -0.93
C ARG A 15 15.62 -9.88 -1.47
N GLU A 16 16.20 -9.04 -2.33
CA GLU A 16 17.58 -9.25 -2.77
C GLU A 16 18.53 -9.30 -1.57
N ALA A 17 18.35 -8.39 -0.60
CA ALA A 17 19.12 -8.34 0.64
C ALA A 17 18.91 -9.55 1.58
N GLU A 18 17.74 -10.21 1.50
CA GLU A 18 17.42 -11.40 2.30
C GLU A 18 17.92 -12.69 1.62
N SER A 19 17.98 -12.71 0.28
CA SER A 19 18.36 -13.88 -0.51
C SER A 19 19.86 -14.00 -0.78
N ARG A 20 20.55 -12.86 -0.90
CA ARG A 20 21.99 -12.80 -1.06
C ARG A 20 22.58 -12.52 0.31
N ASP A 21 23.56 -13.33 0.71
CA ASP A 21 24.40 -13.03 1.87
C ASP A 21 25.37 -11.88 1.53
N GLU A 22 24.81 -10.72 1.15
CA GLU A 22 25.54 -9.52 0.80
C GLU A 22 25.38 -8.45 1.88
N GLN A 23 26.42 -7.63 2.05
CA GLN A 23 26.36 -6.52 2.98
C GLN A 23 25.39 -5.44 2.47
N VAL A 24 24.50 -4.97 3.35
CA VAL A 24 23.53 -3.89 3.08
C VAL A 24 24.20 -2.66 2.45
N LYS A 25 25.44 -2.36 2.83
CA LYS A 25 26.23 -1.25 2.29
C LYS A 25 26.46 -1.36 0.79
N ASP A 26 26.73 -2.56 0.28
CA ASP A 26 27.03 -2.77 -1.14
C ASP A 26 25.75 -2.85 -1.98
N LEU A 27 24.67 -3.41 -1.42
CA LEU A 27 23.32 -3.31 -1.96
C LEU A 27 22.92 -1.84 -2.17
N CYS A 28 23.11 -1.02 -1.13
CA CYS A 28 22.75 0.39 -1.14
C CYS A 28 23.53 1.17 -2.22
N LYS A 29 24.81 0.87 -2.42
CA LYS A 29 25.62 1.47 -3.50
C LYS A 29 25.08 1.09 -4.89
N ARG A 30 24.76 -0.19 -5.15
CA ARG A 30 24.23 -0.63 -6.46
C ARG A 30 22.92 0.03 -6.80
N HIS A 31 22.01 0.09 -5.83
CA HIS A 31 20.68 0.68 -6.02
C HIS A 31 20.68 2.20 -5.85
N ASN A 32 21.84 2.80 -5.54
CA ASN A 32 22.02 4.24 -5.34
C ASN A 32 21.02 4.81 -4.31
N ILE A 33 20.95 4.14 -3.16
CA ILE A 33 20.16 4.51 -1.97
C ILE A 33 21.08 4.59 -0.75
N SER A 34 20.65 5.33 0.28
CA SER A 34 21.35 5.32 1.57
C SER A 34 20.92 4.12 2.41
N GLU A 35 21.80 3.64 3.31
CA GLU A 35 21.45 2.60 4.28
C GLU A 35 20.26 3.00 5.15
N GLN A 36 20.15 4.28 5.53
CA GLN A 36 19.00 4.79 6.26
C GLN A 36 17.69 4.62 5.46
N THR A 37 17.73 4.82 4.14
CA THR A 37 16.56 4.58 3.27
C THR A 37 16.19 3.12 3.25
N PHE A 38 17.19 2.23 3.13
CA PHE A 38 16.99 0.78 3.18
C PHE A 38 16.31 0.34 4.48
N TYR A 39 16.81 0.77 5.65
CA TYR A 39 16.20 0.39 6.92
C TYR A 39 14.79 0.95 7.11
N ARG A 40 14.52 2.18 6.62
CA ARG A 40 13.15 2.72 6.60
C ARG A 40 12.21 1.88 5.74
N TRP A 41 12.69 1.43 4.58
CA TRP A 41 11.93 0.51 3.73
C TRP A 41 11.72 -0.83 4.39
N ARG A 42 12.76 -1.40 5.02
CA ARG A 42 12.68 -2.68 5.74
C ARG A 42 11.67 -2.63 6.89
N ASN A 43 11.60 -1.52 7.63
CA ASN A 43 10.60 -1.36 8.69
C ASN A 43 9.17 -1.27 8.14
N LYS A 44 9.00 -0.75 6.92
CA LYS A 44 7.67 -0.55 6.31
C LYS A 44 7.19 -1.77 5.51
N PHE A 45 8.10 -2.44 4.81
CA PHE A 45 7.79 -3.46 3.81
C PHE A 45 8.54 -4.79 4.06
N GLY A 46 9.38 -4.88 5.11
CA GLY A 46 10.06 -6.11 5.45
C GLY A 46 9.07 -7.23 5.77
N GLY A 47 9.38 -8.45 5.31
CA GLY A 47 8.48 -9.61 5.43
C GLY A 47 7.26 -9.59 4.49
N MET A 48 7.11 -8.58 3.63
CA MET A 48 6.02 -8.50 2.64
C MET A 48 6.49 -9.02 1.27
N ASP A 49 5.70 -9.87 0.60
CA ASP A 49 5.91 -10.18 -0.82
C ASP A 49 5.36 -9.08 -1.73
N VAL A 50 5.85 -9.00 -2.96
CA VAL A 50 5.25 -8.21 -4.04
C VAL A 50 3.79 -8.61 -4.26
N ALA A 51 3.48 -9.91 -4.13
CA ALA A 51 2.11 -10.41 -4.19
C ALA A 51 1.24 -9.86 -3.04
N ASP A 52 1.78 -9.80 -1.82
CA ASP A 52 1.09 -9.27 -0.65
C ASP A 52 0.84 -7.76 -0.79
N ALA A 53 1.83 -7.01 -1.27
CA ALA A 53 1.69 -5.58 -1.52
C ALA A 53 0.64 -5.26 -2.59
N ARG A 54 0.61 -6.05 -3.67
CA ARG A 54 -0.41 -5.91 -4.71
C ARG A 54 -1.80 -6.24 -4.17
N ARG A 55 -1.93 -7.35 -3.44
CA ARG A 55 -3.19 -7.75 -2.80
C ARG A 55 -3.68 -6.69 -1.82
N LEU A 56 -2.79 -6.10 -1.02
CA LEU A 56 -3.13 -5.03 -0.09
C LEU A 56 -3.71 -3.82 -0.84
N LYS A 57 -3.05 -3.37 -1.90
CA LYS A 57 -3.53 -2.25 -2.72
C LYS A 57 -4.89 -2.52 -3.36
N ASP A 58 -5.10 -3.73 -3.88
CA ASP A 58 -6.37 -4.13 -4.47
C ASP A 58 -7.49 -4.13 -3.41
N LEU A 59 -7.20 -4.64 -2.20
CA LEU A 59 -8.12 -4.61 -1.06
C LEU A 59 -8.42 -3.18 -0.58
N GLU A 60 -7.43 -2.30 -0.54
CA GLU A 60 -7.62 -0.89 -0.18
C GLU A 60 -8.54 -0.18 -1.20
N SER A 61 -8.30 -0.39 -2.50
CA SER A 61 -9.15 0.19 -3.55
C SER A 61 -10.58 -0.32 -3.49
N GLU A 62 -10.77 -1.62 -3.24
CA GLU A 62 -12.10 -2.19 -3.13
C GLU A 62 -12.80 -1.71 -1.86
N ASN A 63 -12.08 -1.57 -0.74
CA ASN A 63 -12.63 -1.02 0.49
C ASN A 63 -13.11 0.43 0.32
N GLU A 64 -12.34 1.25 -0.41
CA GLU A 64 -12.74 2.62 -0.72
C GLU A 64 -14.00 2.65 -1.59
N ARG A 65 -14.06 1.79 -2.62
CA ARG A 65 -15.23 1.66 -3.49
C ARG A 65 -16.48 1.24 -2.71
N LEU A 66 -16.34 0.24 -1.84
CA LEU A 66 -17.44 -0.25 -1.00
C LEU A 66 -17.93 0.81 -0.01
N LYS A 67 -17.02 1.54 0.65
CA LYS A 67 -17.39 2.65 1.54
C LYS A 67 -18.19 3.73 0.82
N ARG A 68 -17.79 4.07 -0.41
CA ARG A 68 -18.51 5.05 -1.23
C ARG A 68 -19.93 4.58 -1.56
N LEU A 69 -20.07 3.34 -2.04
CA LEU A 69 -21.39 2.76 -2.34
C LEU A 69 -22.30 2.73 -1.11
N ILE A 70 -21.76 2.36 0.07
CA ILE A 70 -22.52 2.37 1.32
C ILE A 70 -22.97 3.79 1.67
N ALA A 71 -22.09 4.78 1.57
CA ALA A 71 -22.44 6.17 1.85
C ALA A 71 -23.56 6.68 0.93
N GLU A 72 -23.46 6.39 -0.37
CA GLU A 72 -24.50 6.72 -1.36
C GLU A 72 -25.84 6.05 -1.02
N GLN A 73 -25.83 4.76 -0.66
CA GLN A 73 -27.04 4.04 -0.26
C GLN A 73 -27.65 4.59 1.03
N LEU A 74 -26.83 4.94 2.03
CA LEU A 74 -27.30 5.53 3.28
C LEU A 74 -28.01 6.86 3.04
N LEU A 75 -27.47 7.72 2.16
CA LEU A 75 -28.12 8.98 1.78
C LEU A 75 -29.50 8.75 1.16
N VAL A 76 -29.65 7.76 0.27
CA VAL A 76 -30.94 7.40 -0.33
C VAL A 76 -31.92 6.90 0.74
N ILE A 77 -31.46 6.01 1.62
CA ILE A 77 -32.29 5.45 2.71
C ILE A 77 -32.79 6.57 3.63
N ASP A 78 -31.91 7.51 3.99
CA ASP A 78 -32.28 8.63 4.87
C ASP A 78 -33.32 9.53 4.20
N GLY A 79 -33.15 9.85 2.91
CA GLY A 79 -34.16 10.60 2.14
C GLY A 79 -35.52 9.89 2.08
N LEU A 80 -35.53 8.57 1.88
CA LEU A 80 -36.77 7.77 1.87
C LEU A 80 -37.45 7.75 3.25
N LYS A 81 -36.67 7.63 4.33
CA LYS A 81 -37.20 7.71 5.70
C LYS A 81 -37.80 9.08 6.01
N GLU A 82 -37.15 10.16 5.58
CA GLU A 82 -37.71 11.51 5.74
C GLU A 82 -39.03 11.69 4.98
N PHE A 83 -39.10 11.20 3.74
CA PHE A 83 -40.33 11.26 2.95
C PHE A 83 -41.46 10.48 3.64
N SER A 84 -41.17 9.28 4.14
CA SER A 84 -42.15 8.47 4.87
C SER A 84 -42.60 9.06 6.20
N ARG A 85 -41.80 9.92 6.84
CA ARG A 85 -42.15 10.63 8.09
C ARG A 85 -43.00 11.88 7.85
N LYS A 86 -42.95 12.45 6.65
CA LYS A 86 -43.70 13.67 6.26
C LYS A 86 -45.08 13.38 5.68
N LYS A 87 -45.45 12.10 5.56
CA LYS A 87 -46.74 11.61 5.06
C LYS A 87 -47.57 11.10 6.23
#